data_AF-A0A535QLU4-F1
#
_entry.id   AF-A0A535QLU4-F1
#
_cell.length_a   1.000
_cell.length_b   1.000
_cell.length_c   1.000
_cell.angle_alpha   90.00
_cell.angle_beta   90.00
_cell.angle_gamma   90.00
#
_symmetry.space_group_name_H-M   'P 1'
#
loop_
_entity.id
_entity.type
_entity.pdbx_description
1 polymer ?
#
loop_
_entity_poly.entity_id
_entity_poly.type
_entity_poly.pdbx_seq_one_letter_code
_entity_poly.pdbx_strand_id
1 'polypeptide(L)' 'VHHLARTEEQLYYRLGSIHNIRFMLRLAGELRATIVAGTYCAFRDNFLARYIPTSEKVREDQREKWRAARLRS' A
#
# COMPACT_ATOMS: atom_id res chain seq x y z
N VAL A 1 1.49 29.33 -8.49
CA VAL A 1 0.45 28.27 -8.61
C VAL A 1 1.05 26.87 -8.87
N HIS A 2 2.17 26.73 -9.58
CA HIS A 2 2.85 25.43 -9.75
C HIS A 2 3.46 24.79 -8.48
N HIS A 3 3.78 25.58 -7.45
CA HIS A 3 4.48 25.10 -6.24
C HIS A 3 3.55 24.34 -5.28
N LEU A 4 2.30 24.77 -5.15
CA LEU A 4 1.31 24.13 -4.26
C LEU A 4 0.91 22.73 -4.76
N ALA A 5 0.66 22.59 -6.08
CA ALA A 5 0.34 21.30 -6.70
C ALA A 5 1.45 20.24 -6.48
N ARG A 6 2.72 20.63 -6.62
CA ARG A 6 3.86 19.74 -6.37
C ARG A 6 4.01 19.32 -4.90
N THR A 7 3.57 20.17 -3.97
CA THR A 7 3.63 19.89 -2.54
C THR A 7 2.50 18.95 -2.11
N GLU A 8 1.30 19.14 -2.65
CA GLU A 8 0.16 18.24 -2.47
C GLU A 8 0.42 16.86 -3.08
N GLU A 9 1.05 16.78 -4.24
CA GLU A 9 1.50 15.51 -4.83
C GLU A 9 2.46 14.77 -3.89
N GLN A 10 3.48 15.45 -3.35
CA GLN A 10 4.44 14.82 -2.45
C GLN A 10 3.82 14.38 -1.12
N LEU A 11 2.85 15.14 -0.61
CA LEU A 11 2.07 14.78 0.56
C LEU A 11 1.17 13.56 0.28
N TYR A 12 0.51 13.52 -0.88
CA TYR A 12 -0.31 12.38 -1.32
C TYR A 12 0.52 11.10 -1.39
N TYR A 13 1.74 11.15 -1.95
CA TYR A 13 2.62 9.98 -2.00
C TYR A 13 3.07 9.50 -0.62
N ARG A 14 3.41 10.42 0.29
CA ARG A 14 3.80 10.06 1.67
C ARG A 14 2.63 9.43 2.43
N LEU A 15 1.44 10.01 2.29
CA LEU A 15 0.22 9.51 2.89
C LEU A 15 -0.14 8.11 2.36
N GLY A 16 0.01 7.89 1.05
CA GLY A 16 -0.16 6.58 0.42
C GLY A 16 0.77 5.51 0.99
N SER A 17 2.06 5.81 1.15
CA SER A 17 3.01 4.88 1.76
C SER A 17 2.69 4.58 3.23
N ILE A 18 2.36 5.59 4.03
CA ILE A 18 1.98 5.41 5.45
C ILE A 18 0.69 4.57 5.56
N HIS A 19 -0.29 4.85 4.72
CA HIS A 19 -1.53 4.07 4.63
C HIS A 19 -1.24 2.61 4.30
N ASN A 20 -0.41 2.34 3.29
CA ASN A 20 -0.07 0.99 2.86
C ASN A 20 0.63 0.21 3.99
N ILE A 21 1.60 0.82 4.67
CA ILE A 21 2.32 0.17 5.78
C ILE A 21 1.35 -0.15 6.93
N ARG A 22 0.49 0.81 7.30
CA ARG A 22 -0.51 0.58 8.35
C ARG A 22 -1.51 -0.52 7.96
N PHE A 23 -1.95 -0.55 6.71
CA PHE A 23 -2.81 -1.62 6.20
C PHE A 23 -2.11 -2.99 6.30
N MET A 24 -0.87 -3.11 5.84
CA MET A 24 -0.11 -4.36 5.89
C MET A 24 0.11 -4.86 7.32
N LEU A 25 0.46 -3.96 8.25
CA LEU A 25 0.63 -4.31 9.67
C LEU A 25 -0.68 -4.81 10.30
N ARG A 26 -1.80 -4.14 10.01
CA ARG A 26 -3.13 -4.58 10.47
C ARG A 26 -3.48 -5.96 9.89
N LEU A 27 -3.28 -6.15 8.59
CA LEU A 27 -3.57 -7.41 7.90
C LEU A 27 -2.75 -8.57 8.49
N ALA A 28 -1.46 -8.36 8.77
CA ALA A 28 -0.61 -9.35 9.41
C ALA A 28 -1.10 -9.73 10.82
N GLY A 29 -1.57 -8.75 11.60
CA GLY A 29 -2.18 -8.98 12.91
C GLY A 29 -3.45 -9.83 12.85
N GLU A 30 -4.36 -9.48 11.94
CA GLU A 30 -5.61 -10.23 11.71
C GLU A 30 -5.33 -11.66 11.23
N LEU A 31 -4.38 -11.82 10.29
CA LEU A 31 -3.92 -13.13 9.84
C LEU A 31 -3.42 -13.98 11.01
N ARG A 32 -2.51 -13.44 11.84
CA ARG A 32 -1.99 -14.17 13.00
C ARG A 32 -3.10 -14.59 13.95
N ALA A 33 -4.05 -13.70 14.24
CA ALA A 33 -5.18 -14.00 15.12
C ALA A 33 -6.05 -15.16 14.57
N THR A 34 -6.34 -15.15 13.26
CA THR A 34 -7.17 -16.19 12.62
C THR A 34 -6.47 -17.54 12.52
N ILE A 35 -5.14 -17.55 12.35
CA ILE A 35 -4.34 -18.78 12.40
C ILE A 35 -4.41 -19.39 13.81
N VAL A 36 -4.18 -18.59 14.85
CA VAL A 36 -4.25 -19.05 16.25
C VAL A 36 -5.65 -19.53 16.62
N ALA A 37 -6.70 -18.88 16.10
CA ALA A 37 -8.09 -19.26 16.33
C ALA A 37 -8.58 -20.42 15.43
N GLY A 38 -7.77 -20.92 14.49
CA GLY A 38 -8.16 -21.97 13.55
C GLY A 38 -9.17 -21.54 12.47
N THR A 39 -9.44 -20.24 12.31
CA THR A 39 -10.44 -19.67 11.38
C THR A 39 -9.85 -19.06 10.11
N TYR A 40 -8.57 -19.30 9.85
CA TYR A 40 -7.82 -18.72 8.73
C TYR A 40 -8.48 -18.93 7.35
N CYS A 41 -8.98 -20.13 7.04
CA CYS A 41 -9.58 -20.41 5.72
C CYS A 41 -10.78 -19.50 5.41
N ALA A 42 -11.68 -19.32 6.39
CA ALA A 42 -12.83 -18.44 6.24
C ALA A 42 -12.42 -16.96 6.12
N PHE A 43 -11.40 -16.54 6.88
CA PHE A 43 -10.83 -15.21 6.76
C PHE A 43 -10.24 -14.97 5.37
N ARG A 44 -9.44 -15.90 4.84
CA ARG A 44 -8.83 -15.84 3.51
C ARG A 44 -9.89 -15.70 2.43
N ASP A 45 -10.91 -16.56 2.44
CA ASP A 45 -11.92 -16.57 1.38
C ASP A 45 -12.74 -15.27 1.36
N ASN A 46 -13.08 -14.76 2.55
CA ASN A 46 -13.75 -13.47 2.69
C ASN A 46 -12.84 -12.31 2.24
N PHE A 47 -11.56 -12.33 2.62
CA PHE A 47 -10.59 -11.33 2.20
C PHE A 47 -10.43 -11.31 0.68
N LEU A 48 -10.22 -12.46 0.03
CA LEU A 48 -10.07 -12.56 -1.42
C LEU A 48 -11.32 -12.13 -2.18
N ALA A 49 -12.52 -12.41 -1.64
CA ALA A 49 -13.77 -11.97 -2.25
C ALA A 49 -13.96 -10.44 -2.24
N ARG A 50 -13.30 -9.72 -1.31
CA ARG A 50 -13.50 -8.27 -1.09
C ARG A 50 -12.29 -7.42 -1.43
N TYR A 51 -11.12 -8.02 -1.58
CA TYR A 51 -9.87 -7.29 -1.73
C TYR A 51 -9.78 -6.66 -3.13
N ILE A 52 -9.80 -5.33 -3.16
CA ILE A 52 -9.53 -4.54 -4.35
C ILE A 52 -8.13 -3.93 -4.17
N PRO A 53 -7.14 -4.27 -5.03
CA PRO A 53 -5.82 -3.70 -4.94
C PRO A 53 -5.87 -2.18 -5.11
N THR A 54 -5.14 -1.44 -4.28
CA THR A 54 -4.99 0.01 -4.45
C THR A 54 -4.28 0.31 -5.77
N SER A 55 -4.78 1.33 -6.48
CA SER A 55 -4.42 1.77 -7.84
C SER A 55 -3.00 1.40 -8.30
N GLU A 56 -2.92 0.40 -9.19
CA GLU A 56 -1.75 -0.07 -9.94
C GLU A 56 -0.85 1.09 -10.44
N LYS A 57 -1.50 2.16 -10.92
CA LYS A 57 -0.89 3.36 -11.49
C LYS A 57 0.12 4.03 -10.56
N VAL A 58 -0.18 4.11 -9.25
CA VAL A 58 0.72 4.73 -8.26
C VAL A 58 1.97 3.87 -7.99
N ARG A 59 1.87 2.54 -8.10
CA ARG A 59 3.04 1.65 -7.99
C ARG A 59 3.97 1.80 -9.18
N GLU A 60 3.41 1.96 -10.37
CA GLU A 60 4.17 2.10 -11.60
C GLU A 60 4.97 3.40 -11.61
N ASP A 61 4.32 4.50 -11.24
CA ASP A 61 4.95 5.82 -11.09
C ASP A 61 6.04 5.83 -10.01
N GLN A 62 5.86 5.08 -8.92
CA GLN A 62 6.89 4.87 -7.90
C GLN A 62 8.11 4.13 -8.48
N ARG A 63 7.91 2.99 -9.14
CA ARG A 63 9.01 2.22 -9.74
C ARG A 63 9.84 3.05 -10.71
N GLU A 64 9.19 3.91 -11.48
CA GLU A 64 9.87 4.78 -12.44
C GLU A 64 10.68 5.89 -11.75
N LYS A 65 10.12 6.52 -10.70
CA LYS A 65 10.84 7.51 -9.86
C LYS A 65 12.05 6.91 -9.14
N TRP A 66 11.94 5.68 -8.60
CA TRP A 66 13.06 4.98 -7.96
C TRP A 66 14.17 4.62 -8.96
N ARG A 67 13.81 4.14 -10.16
CA ARG A 67 14.78 3.87 -11.24
C ARG A 67 15.52 5.15 -11.65
N ALA A 68 14.81 6.26 -11.82
CA ALA A 68 15.40 7.54 -12.18
C ALA A 68 16.32 8.12 -11.08
N ALA A 69 16.00 7.91 -9.79
CA ALA A 69 16.85 8.35 -8.68
C ALA A 69 18.17 7.56 -8.60
N ARG A 70 18.14 6.27 -8.94
CA ARG A 70 19.30 5.36 -8.89
C ARG A 70 20.26 5.48 -10.08
N LEU A 71 19.81 6.07 -11.19
CA LEU A 71 20.65 6.43 -12.35
C LEU A 71 21.36 7.77 -12.18
N ARG A 72 21.03 8.54 -11.13
CA ARG A 72 21.61 9.87 -10.83
C ARG A 72 22.66 9.85 -9.71
N SER A 73 23.00 8.67 -9.19
CA SER A 73 24.08 8.43 -8.22
C SER A 73 25.20 7.66 -8.88
#